data_AF-A0A7C3LJI6-F1
#
_entry.id   AF-A0A7C3LJI6-F1
#
_cell.length_a   1.000
_cell.length_b   1.000
_cell.length_c   1.000
_cell.angle_alpha   90.00
_cell.angle_beta   90.00
_cell.angle_gamma   90.00
#
_symmetry.space_group_name_H-M   'P 1'
#
loop_
_entity.id
_entity.type
_entity.pdbx_description
1 polymer ?
#
loop_
_entity_poly.entity_id
_entity_poly.type
_entity_poly.pdbx_seq_one_letter_code
_entity_poly.pdbx_strand_id
1 'polypeptide(L)'
;MKILKTYGFPLLLILSIAGGVLLGAYSPATAQAIRPLGDLFLNLIFMIIVPLVFFTVSSAIATSIDNRRLSRVSWVMFLVFLATSVVAAVTSILFMLLVQPTPGVGIVLNSPPPQEMPSLAAQLVKAFTVADFPELISRRAMLPLIVFSVGVGLATRACREAGAPFGRFLASGAAIFIRLID
;
A
#
# COMPACT_ATOMS: atom_id res chain seq x y z
N MET A 1 13.49 33.08 -6.63
CA MET A 1 13.84 32.29 -5.41
C MET A 1 12.63 31.72 -4.63
N LYS A 2 11.36 31.87 -5.06
CA LYS A 2 10.20 31.24 -4.39
C LYS A 2 9.99 29.76 -4.78
N ILE A 3 10.30 29.41 -6.03
CA ILE A 3 10.10 28.05 -6.59
C ILE A 3 11.00 27.01 -5.89
N LEU A 4 12.27 27.35 -5.62
CA LEU A 4 13.19 26.46 -4.89
C LEU A 4 12.77 26.20 -3.43
N LYS A 5 12.04 27.12 -2.78
CA LYS A 5 11.54 26.90 -1.41
C LYS A 5 10.30 26.01 -1.38
N THR A 6 9.47 26.04 -2.44
CA THR A 6 8.25 25.23 -2.54
C THR A 6 8.52 23.81 -3.04
N TYR A 7 9.43 23.63 -4.00
CA TYR A 7 9.78 22.32 -4.58
C TYR A 7 11.11 21.76 -4.08
N GLY A 8 11.72 22.38 -3.07
CA GLY A 8 13.04 21.98 -2.56
C GLY A 8 13.08 20.53 -2.11
N PHE A 9 12.06 20.06 -1.36
CA PHE A 9 12.01 18.69 -0.86
C PHE A 9 11.84 17.64 -1.97
N PRO A 10 10.85 17.73 -2.88
CA PRO A 10 10.75 16.79 -4.00
C PRO A 10 11.99 16.76 -4.89
N LEU A 11 12.61 17.91 -5.14
CA LEU A 11 13.79 18.00 -5.98
C LEU A 11 15.01 17.35 -5.31
N LEU A 12 15.18 17.58 -4.00
CA LEU A 12 16.22 16.91 -3.20
C LEU A 12 16.03 15.40 -3.20
N LEU A 13 14.79 14.92 -3.04
CA LEU A 13 14.48 13.48 -3.10
C LEU A 13 14.91 12.85 -4.42
N ILE A 14 14.54 13.46 -5.55
CA ILE A 14 14.92 12.98 -6.89
C ILE A 14 16.44 12.96 -7.04
N LEU A 15 17.12 14.02 -6.56
CA LEU A 15 18.57 14.13 -6.65
C LEU A 15 19.28 13.09 -5.77
N SER A 16 18.74 12.77 -4.60
CA SER A 16 19.23 11.69 -3.73
C SER A 16 19.02 10.30 -4.35
N ILE A 17 17.89 10.05 -5.00
CA ILE A 17 17.64 8.79 -5.72
C ILE A 17 18.65 8.65 -6.86
N ALA A 18 18.83 9.69 -7.68
CA ALA A 18 19.82 9.69 -8.77
C ALA A 18 21.24 9.46 -8.24
N GLY A 19 21.61 10.15 -7.16
CA GLY A 19 22.90 9.96 -6.48
C GLY A 19 23.10 8.54 -5.95
N GLY A 20 22.06 7.94 -5.36
CA GLY A 20 22.08 6.55 -4.90
C GLY A 20 22.28 5.54 -6.03
N VAL A 21 21.62 5.75 -7.19
CA VAL A 21 21.81 4.92 -8.38
C VAL A 21 23.24 5.03 -8.92
N LEU A 22 23.77 6.26 -9.03
CA LEU A 22 25.15 6.48 -9.50
C LEU A 22 26.18 5.85 -8.54
N LEU A 23 26.01 6.01 -7.23
CA LEU A 23 26.87 5.36 -6.23
C LEU A 23 26.81 3.83 -6.34
N GLY A 24 25.63 3.26 -6.54
CA GLY A 24 25.46 1.82 -6.76
C GLY A 24 26.15 1.31 -8.02
N ALA A 25 26.16 2.11 -9.09
CA ALA A 25 26.81 1.74 -10.36
C ALA A 25 28.35 1.85 -10.31
N TYR A 26 28.89 2.90 -9.70
CA TYR A 26 30.34 3.17 -9.70
C TYR A 26 31.09 2.60 -8.49
N SER A 27 30.44 2.47 -7.32
CA SER A 27 31.06 1.92 -6.10
C SER A 27 30.10 1.02 -5.31
N PRO A 28 29.93 -0.25 -5.72
CA PRO A 28 29.04 -1.19 -5.06
C PRO A 28 29.39 -1.42 -3.58
N ALA A 29 30.68 -1.39 -3.23
CA ALA A 29 31.15 -1.57 -1.85
C ALA A 29 30.66 -0.44 -0.92
N THR A 30 30.74 0.81 -1.39
CA THR A 30 30.22 1.97 -0.65
C THR A 30 28.70 1.91 -0.55
N ALA A 31 28.01 1.50 -1.62
CA ALA A 31 26.56 1.34 -1.62
C ALA A 31 26.09 0.30 -0.60
N GLN A 32 26.79 -0.83 -0.46
CA GLN A 32 26.48 -1.84 0.54
C GLN A 32 26.72 -1.35 1.97
N ALA A 33 27.74 -0.51 2.20
CA ALA A 33 27.99 0.07 3.51
C ALA A 33 26.87 1.03 3.97
N ILE A 34 26.19 1.69 3.03
CA ILE A 34 25.07 2.61 3.31
C ILE A 34 23.73 1.86 3.44
N ARG A 35 23.63 0.63 2.91
CA ARG A 35 22.40 -0.18 2.93
C ARG A 35 21.72 -0.28 4.31
N PRO A 36 22.42 -0.47 5.45
CA PRO A 36 21.77 -0.53 6.76
C PRO A 36 20.94 0.71 7.11
N LEU A 37 21.32 1.89 6.60
CA LEU A 37 20.56 3.13 6.77
C LEU A 37 19.23 3.09 5.99
N GLY A 38 19.26 2.52 4.78
CA GLY A 38 18.06 2.28 3.98
C GLY A 38 17.16 1.23 4.61
N ASP A 39 17.73 0.14 5.13
CA ASP A 39 16.97 -0.90 5.83
C ASP A 39 16.32 -0.36 7.11
N LEU A 40 17.02 0.48 7.87
CA LEU A 40 16.46 1.19 9.04
C LEU A 40 15.27 2.05 8.63
N PHE A 41 15.41 2.87 7.59
CA PHE A 41 14.34 3.72 7.08
C PHE A 41 13.10 2.91 6.67
N LEU A 42 13.29 1.84 5.90
CA LEU A 42 12.19 0.96 5.48
C LEU A 42 11.52 0.27 6.67
N ASN A 43 12.30 -0.20 7.64
CA ASN A 43 11.76 -0.84 8.85
C ASN A 43 10.93 0.14 9.67
N LEU A 44 11.34 1.41 9.79
CA LEU A 44 10.56 2.45 10.45
C LEU A 44 9.22 2.68 9.74
N ILE A 45 9.22 2.81 8.41
CA ILE A 45 7.98 2.94 7.62
C ILE A 45 7.06 1.74 7.84
N PHE A 46 7.59 0.52 7.76
CA PHE A 46 6.78 -0.68 7.92
C PHE A 46 6.25 -0.89 9.34
N MET A 47 6.94 -0.39 10.36
CA MET A 47 6.46 -0.42 11.74
C MET A 47 5.24 0.50 11.95
N ILE A 48 5.21 1.63 11.23
CA ILE A 48 4.17 2.66 11.39
C ILE A 48 2.96 2.39 10.48
N ILE A 49 3.18 1.84 9.28
CA ILE A 49 2.12 1.73 8.26
C ILE A 49 0.94 0.87 8.70
N VAL A 50 1.19 -0.24 9.40
CA VAL A 50 0.15 -1.18 9.84
C VAL A 50 -0.83 -0.53 10.84
N PRO A 51 -0.37 0.02 11.98
CA PRO A 51 -1.28 0.70 12.91
C PRO A 51 -1.90 1.96 12.30
N LEU A 52 -1.14 2.72 11.49
CA LEU A 52 -1.67 3.89 10.80
C LEU A 52 -2.88 3.51 9.93
N VAL A 53 -2.76 2.49 9.08
CA VAL A 53 -3.83 2.05 8.20
C VAL A 53 -5.04 1.57 9.02
N PHE A 54 -4.81 0.79 10.08
CA PHE A 54 -5.88 0.34 10.96
C PHE A 54 -6.67 1.51 11.56
N PHE A 55 -5.97 2.44 12.22
CA PHE A 55 -6.61 3.57 12.89
C PHE A 55 -7.27 4.53 11.90
N THR A 56 -6.60 4.87 10.80
CA THR A 56 -7.12 5.81 9.81
C THR A 56 -8.36 5.28 9.10
N VAL A 57 -8.33 4.03 8.62
CA VAL A 57 -9.47 3.42 7.93
C VAL A 57 -10.62 3.20 8.91
N SER A 58 -10.38 2.61 10.08
CA SER A 58 -11.44 2.36 11.06
C SER A 58 -12.08 3.66 11.54
N SER A 59 -11.27 4.70 11.83
CA SER A 59 -11.75 6.02 12.24
C SER A 59 -12.57 6.70 11.15
N ALA A 60 -12.09 6.69 9.90
CA ALA A 60 -12.80 7.32 8.77
C ALA A 60 -14.19 6.71 8.58
N ILE A 61 -14.31 5.39 8.71
CA ILE A 61 -15.60 4.71 8.58
C ILE A 61 -16.49 4.97 9.82
N ALA A 62 -15.94 4.90 11.03
CA ALA A 62 -16.68 5.10 12.27
C ALA A 62 -17.25 6.52 12.42
N THR A 63 -16.52 7.54 11.93
CA THR A 63 -16.90 8.96 12.01
C THR A 63 -17.73 9.44 10.82
N SER A 64 -17.80 8.66 9.73
CA SER A 64 -18.59 9.02 8.54
C SER A 64 -20.08 9.12 8.87
N ILE A 65 -20.72 10.23 8.52
CA ILE A 65 -22.11 10.53 8.92
C ILE A 65 -23.13 9.79 8.03
N ASP A 66 -22.84 9.62 6.73
CA ASP A 66 -23.81 9.16 5.73
C ASP A 66 -23.37 7.84 5.05
N ASN A 67 -24.09 6.75 5.37
CA ASN A 67 -23.85 5.41 4.81
C ASN A 67 -24.03 5.37 3.29
N ARG A 68 -24.96 6.16 2.73
CA ARG A 68 -25.24 6.18 1.28
C ARG A 68 -24.14 6.89 0.52
N ARG A 69 -23.55 7.93 1.10
CA ARG A 69 -22.38 8.60 0.50
C ARG A 69 -21.16 7.68 0.53
N LEU A 70 -20.90 7.02 1.65
CA LEU A 70 -19.77 6.11 1.77
C LEU A 70 -19.82 4.99 0.72
N SER A 71 -20.94 4.26 0.63
CA SER A 71 -21.07 3.16 -0.33
C SER A 71 -20.99 3.64 -1.79
N ARG A 72 -21.54 4.82 -2.10
CA ARG A 72 -21.42 5.43 -3.43
C ARG A 72 -19.98 5.80 -3.76
N VAL A 73 -19.27 6.45 -2.85
CA VAL A 73 -17.87 6.84 -3.07
C VAL A 73 -16.99 5.61 -3.23
N SER A 74 -17.12 4.61 -2.35
CA SER A 74 -16.37 3.36 -2.45
C SER A 74 -16.64 2.64 -3.77
N TRP A 75 -17.90 2.56 -4.23
CA TRP A 75 -18.25 1.94 -5.51
C TRP A 75 -17.68 2.70 -6.71
N VAL A 76 -17.78 4.02 -6.71
CA VAL A 76 -17.20 4.87 -7.77
C VAL A 76 -15.68 4.71 -7.81
N MET A 77 -15.01 4.74 -6.66
CA MET A 77 -13.57 4.52 -6.58
C MET A 77 -13.16 3.13 -7.09
N PHE A 78 -13.94 2.09 -6.75
CA PHE A 78 -13.69 0.74 -7.24
C PHE A 78 -13.80 0.66 -8.76
N LEU A 79 -14.85 1.24 -9.36
CA LEU A 79 -15.02 1.28 -10.81
C LEU A 79 -13.90 2.07 -11.50
N VAL A 80 -13.53 3.23 -10.95
CA VAL A 80 -12.41 4.05 -11.49
C VAL A 80 -11.10 3.27 -11.40
N PHE A 81 -10.84 2.59 -10.28
CA PHE A 81 -9.65 1.76 -10.11
C PHE A 81 -9.60 0.59 -11.11
N LEU A 82 -10.72 -0.12 -11.29
CA LEU A 82 -10.78 -1.22 -12.24
C LEU A 82 -10.60 -0.74 -13.69
N ALA A 83 -11.28 0.35 -14.07
CA ALA A 83 -11.15 0.94 -15.40
C ALA A 83 -9.72 1.40 -15.69
N THR A 84 -9.10 2.13 -14.75
CA THR A 84 -7.71 2.60 -14.90
C THR A 84 -6.71 1.45 -14.89
N SER A 85 -6.94 0.39 -14.11
CA SER A 85 -6.11 -0.82 -14.10
C SER A 85 -6.17 -1.58 -15.42
N VAL A 86 -7.37 -1.71 -16.01
CA VAL A 86 -7.53 -2.33 -17.34
C VAL A 86 -6.82 -1.49 -18.40
N VAL A 87 -6.99 -0.18 -18.38
CA VAL A 87 -6.29 0.72 -19.31
C VAL A 87 -4.77 0.59 -19.15
N ALA A 88 -4.25 0.57 -17.91
CA ALA A 88 -2.83 0.40 -17.63
C ALA A 88 -2.30 -0.98 -18.09
N ALA A 89 -3.08 -2.05 -17.89
CA ALA A 89 -2.71 -3.38 -18.35
C ALA A 89 -2.64 -3.45 -19.88
N VAL A 90 -3.62 -2.89 -20.58
CA VAL A 90 -3.64 -2.83 -22.04
C VAL A 90 -2.47 -2.00 -22.57
N THR A 91 -2.19 -0.83 -21.99
CA THR A 91 -1.06 0.01 -22.43
C THR A 91 0.29 -0.65 -22.13
N SER A 92 0.41 -1.36 -20.99
CA SER A 92 1.63 -2.10 -20.65
C SER A 92 1.90 -3.25 -21.63
N ILE A 93 0.88 -4.04 -21.99
CA ILE A 93 0.98 -5.11 -22.98
C ILE A 93 1.32 -4.53 -24.35
N LEU A 94 0.64 -3.47 -24.77
CA LEU A 94 0.89 -2.83 -26.05
C LEU A 94 2.32 -2.27 -26.13
N PHE A 95 2.82 -1.66 -25.06
CA PHE A 95 4.19 -1.18 -24.97
C PHE A 95 5.21 -2.33 -25.10
N MET A 96 5.00 -3.45 -24.41
CA MET A 96 5.85 -4.64 -24.55
C MET A 96 5.87 -5.19 -25.98
N LEU A 97 4.71 -5.23 -26.65
CA LEU A 97 4.59 -5.73 -28.01
C LEU A 97 5.25 -4.81 -29.06
N LEU A 98 5.17 -3.49 -28.87
CA LEU A 98 5.72 -2.50 -29.81
C LEU A 98 7.21 -2.26 -29.64
N VAL A 99 7.67 -2.08 -28.40
CA VAL A 99 9.08 -1.76 -28.12
C VAL A 99 9.95 -3.01 -28.11
N GLN A 100 9.35 -4.19 -27.85
CA GLN A 100 10.03 -5.47 -27.72
C GLN A 100 11.38 -5.33 -27.00
N PRO A 101 11.40 -4.90 -25.72
CA PRO A 101 12.64 -4.54 -25.02
C PRO A 101 13.65 -5.70 -24.87
N THR A 102 13.25 -6.93 -25.22
CA THR A 102 14.09 -8.14 -25.26
C THR A 102 14.01 -8.85 -26.62
N PRO A 103 14.50 -8.27 -27.72
CA PRO A 103 14.57 -8.98 -29.00
C PRO A 103 15.68 -10.04 -28.88
N GLY A 104 15.34 -11.32 -29.01
CA GLY A 104 16.33 -12.40 -29.14
C GLY A 104 16.94 -12.97 -27.85
N VAL A 105 16.60 -12.45 -26.66
CA VAL A 105 16.89 -13.16 -25.41
C VAL A 105 15.83 -14.22 -25.23
N GLY A 106 16.08 -15.42 -25.77
CA GLY A 106 15.33 -16.61 -25.41
C GLY A 106 15.52 -16.86 -23.92
N ILE A 107 14.64 -16.29 -23.08
CA ILE A 107 14.54 -16.69 -21.69
C ILE A 107 14.12 -18.15 -21.75
N VAL A 108 15.09 -19.04 -21.57
CA VAL A 108 14.82 -20.46 -21.32
C VAL A 108 14.08 -20.47 -20.00
N LEU A 109 12.76 -20.40 -20.07
CA LEU A 109 11.88 -20.65 -18.94
C LEU A 109 12.09 -22.13 -18.63
N ASN A 110 13.11 -22.43 -17.83
CA ASN A 110 13.16 -23.66 -17.06
C ASN A 110 11.87 -23.65 -16.27
N SER A 111 10.87 -24.32 -16.84
CA SER A 111 9.51 -24.28 -16.33
C SER A 111 9.62 -24.81 -14.91
N PRO A 112 9.36 -23.98 -13.89
CA PRO A 112 9.30 -24.49 -12.53
C PRO A 112 8.37 -25.71 -12.55
N PRO A 113 8.65 -26.76 -11.75
CA PRO A 113 7.75 -27.91 -11.67
C PRO A 113 6.32 -27.39 -11.49
N PRO A 114 5.31 -27.97 -12.18
CA PRO A 114 3.96 -27.43 -12.24
C PRO A 114 3.47 -27.06 -10.85
N GLN A 115 3.57 -25.78 -10.49
CA GLN A 115 2.94 -25.30 -9.28
C GLN A 115 1.46 -25.33 -9.59
N GLU A 116 0.71 -26.11 -8.82
CA GLU A 116 -0.75 -26.03 -8.84
C GLU A 116 -1.11 -24.56 -8.65
N MET A 117 -1.56 -23.92 -9.73
CA MET A 117 -2.03 -22.54 -9.64
C MET A 117 -3.17 -22.56 -8.63
N PRO A 118 -3.06 -21.83 -7.52
CA PRO A 118 -4.14 -21.79 -6.56
C PRO A 118 -5.40 -21.36 -7.31
N SER A 119 -6.51 -22.05 -7.05
CA SER A 119 -7.77 -21.70 -7.68
C SER A 119 -8.09 -20.22 -7.45
N LEU A 120 -8.77 -19.57 -8.39
CA LEU A 120 -9.16 -18.17 -8.25
C LEU A 120 -9.92 -17.94 -6.93
N ALA A 121 -10.76 -18.90 -6.53
CA ALA A 121 -11.44 -18.89 -5.24
C ALA A 121 -10.45 -18.85 -4.06
N ALA A 122 -9.43 -19.72 -4.06
CA ALA A 122 -8.41 -19.73 -3.01
C ALA A 122 -7.59 -18.43 -2.95
N GLN A 123 -7.30 -17.82 -4.09
CA GLN A 123 -6.62 -16.52 -4.14
C GLN A 123 -7.50 -15.40 -3.60
N LEU A 124 -8.78 -15.38 -3.95
CA LEU A 124 -9.74 -14.40 -3.43
C LEU A 124 -9.88 -14.52 -1.91
N VAL A 125 -10.04 -15.74 -1.38
CA VAL A 125 -10.10 -15.96 0.07
C VAL A 125 -8.86 -15.42 0.77
N LYS A 126 -7.65 -15.73 0.26
CA LYS A 126 -6.39 -15.19 0.80
C LYS A 126 -6.25 -13.68 0.65
N ALA A 127 -6.87 -13.09 -0.38
CA ALA A 127 -6.84 -11.65 -0.57
C ALA A 127 -7.68 -10.95 0.51
N PHE A 128 -8.86 -11.48 0.86
CA PHE A 128 -9.77 -10.84 1.80
C PHE A 128 -9.60 -11.29 3.26
N THR A 129 -8.94 -12.41 3.52
CA THR A 129 -8.84 -13.02 4.86
C THR A 129 -7.44 -13.54 5.16
N VAL A 130 -7.16 -13.73 6.45
CA VAL A 130 -5.97 -14.40 6.98
C VAL A 130 -6.39 -15.60 7.82
N ALA A 131 -5.47 -16.53 8.08
CA ALA A 131 -5.79 -17.71 8.87
C ALA A 131 -6.05 -17.33 10.34
N ASP A 132 -5.23 -16.43 10.89
CA ASP A 132 -5.27 -16.04 12.29
C ASP A 132 -5.08 -14.53 12.49
N PHE A 133 -5.54 -14.01 13.62
CA PHE A 133 -5.47 -12.58 13.94
C PHE A 133 -4.04 -11.98 13.92
N PRO A 134 -2.98 -12.65 14.42
CA PRO A 134 -1.62 -12.11 14.33
C PRO A 134 -1.12 -11.91 12.90
N GLU A 135 -1.59 -12.73 11.95
CA GLU A 135 -1.24 -12.58 10.54
C GLU A 135 -1.84 -11.31 9.94
N LEU A 136 -2.94 -10.82 10.48
CA LEU A 136 -3.60 -9.59 10.04
C LEU A 136 -2.69 -8.36 10.20
N ILE A 137 -1.85 -8.36 11.23
CA ILE A 137 -0.91 -7.27 11.55
C ILE A 137 0.34 -7.36 10.65
N SER A 138 0.45 -8.40 9.82
CA SER A 138 1.56 -8.52 8.87
C SER A 138 1.46 -7.48 7.76
N ARG A 139 2.60 -6.87 7.42
CA ARG A 139 2.74 -6.01 6.22
C ARG A 139 2.40 -6.72 4.90
N ARG A 140 2.31 -8.05 4.90
CA ARG A 140 1.92 -8.86 3.73
C ARG A 140 0.40 -8.98 3.59
N ALA A 141 -0.35 -8.75 4.67
CA ALA A 141 -1.79 -8.87 4.73
C ALA A 141 -2.49 -7.49 4.79
N MET A 142 -1.98 -6.51 4.04
CA MET A 142 -2.55 -5.15 4.05
C MET A 142 -3.99 -5.11 3.54
N LEU A 143 -4.35 -5.90 2.52
CA LEU A 143 -5.72 -5.93 2.02
C LEU A 143 -6.70 -6.55 3.04
N PRO A 144 -6.41 -7.74 3.64
CA PRO A 144 -7.18 -8.24 4.77
C PRO A 144 -7.28 -7.25 5.95
N LEU A 145 -6.18 -6.56 6.29
CA LEU A 145 -6.16 -5.55 7.35
C LEU A 145 -7.12 -4.39 7.06
N ILE A 146 -7.15 -3.88 5.82
CA ILE A 146 -8.07 -2.83 5.41
C ILE A 146 -9.52 -3.32 5.51
N VAL A 147 -9.80 -4.53 5.02
CA VAL A 147 -11.14 -5.15 5.10
C VAL A 147 -11.59 -5.28 6.56
N PHE A 148 -10.73 -5.78 7.44
CA PHE A 148 -10.98 -5.87 8.87
C PHE A 148 -11.22 -4.49 9.50
N SER A 149 -10.40 -3.49 9.16
CA SER A 149 -10.52 -2.12 9.66
C SER A 149 -11.85 -1.48 9.26
N VAL A 150 -12.32 -1.71 8.03
CA VAL A 150 -13.66 -1.32 7.59
C VAL A 150 -14.73 -2.00 8.43
N GLY A 151 -14.60 -3.31 8.67
CA GLY A 151 -15.50 -4.07 9.54
C GLY A 151 -15.58 -3.51 10.95
N VAL A 152 -14.43 -3.20 11.57
CA VAL A 152 -14.33 -2.57 12.89
C VAL A 152 -14.99 -1.19 12.89
N GLY A 153 -14.75 -0.36 11.89
CA GLY A 153 -15.38 0.96 11.77
C GLY A 153 -16.91 0.87 11.63
N LEU A 154 -17.40 -0.05 10.80
CA LEU A 154 -18.84 -0.31 10.63
C LEU A 154 -19.48 -0.84 11.92
N ALA A 155 -18.83 -1.79 12.61
CA ALA A 155 -19.32 -2.34 13.87
C ALA A 155 -19.36 -1.28 14.98
N THR A 156 -18.31 -0.45 15.09
CA THR A 156 -18.24 0.67 16.03
C THR A 156 -19.42 1.62 15.83
N ARG A 157 -19.74 1.94 14.57
CA ARG A 157 -20.87 2.80 14.21
C ARG A 157 -22.21 2.12 14.48
N ALA A 158 -22.33 0.81 14.22
CA ALA A 158 -23.54 0.03 14.48
C ALA A 158 -23.90 -0.01 15.98
N CYS A 159 -22.89 -0.02 16.87
CA CYS A 159 -23.07 -0.01 18.32
C CYS A 159 -23.54 1.34 18.91
N ARG A 160 -23.70 2.40 18.10
CA ARG A 160 -24.20 3.73 18.51
C ARG A 160 -23.51 4.27 19.78
N GLU A 161 -24.26 4.47 20.86
CA GLU A 161 -23.75 5.04 22.12
C GLU A 161 -22.68 4.16 22.77
N ALA A 162 -22.85 2.83 22.74
CA ALA A 162 -21.85 1.90 23.26
C ALA A 162 -20.54 1.91 22.44
N GLY A 163 -20.62 2.25 21.15
CA GLY A 163 -19.46 2.37 20.26
C GLY A 163 -18.74 3.72 20.33
N ALA A 164 -19.38 4.76 20.88
CA ALA A 164 -18.84 6.13 20.87
C ALA A 164 -17.46 6.26 21.56
N PRO A 165 -17.18 5.62 22.71
CA PRO A 165 -15.85 5.67 23.33
C PRO A 165 -14.77 5.06 22.43
N PHE A 166 -15.09 3.94 21.78
CA PHE A 166 -14.15 3.28 20.87
C PHE A 166 -13.93 4.08 19.58
N GLY A 167 -14.98 4.70 19.03
CA GLY A 167 -14.84 5.62 17.89
C GLY A 167 -13.93 6.81 18.19
N ARG A 168 -14.01 7.39 19.41
CA ARG A 168 -13.08 8.44 19.85
C ARG A 168 -11.65 7.92 19.98
N PHE A 169 -11.46 6.72 20.52
CA PHE A 169 -10.15 6.07 20.58
C PHE A 169 -9.53 5.90 19.18
N LEU A 170 -10.32 5.41 18.21
CA LEU A 170 -9.87 5.26 16.82
C LEU A 170 -9.45 6.60 16.21
N ALA A 171 -10.23 7.66 16.43
CA ALA A 171 -9.92 9.00 15.93
C ALA A 171 -8.64 9.58 16.54
N SER A 172 -8.47 9.45 17.86
CA SER A 172 -7.24 9.87 18.55
C SER A 172 -6.03 9.08 18.08
N GLY A 173 -6.16 7.75 17.90
CA GLY A 173 -5.12 6.91 17.35
C GLY A 173 -4.69 7.37 15.96
N ALA A 174 -5.65 7.63 15.06
CA ALA A 174 -5.35 8.14 13.73
C ALA A 174 -4.57 9.46 13.77
N ALA A 175 -4.99 10.40 14.61
CA ALA A 175 -4.30 11.69 14.77
C ALA A 175 -2.86 11.54 15.29
N ILE A 176 -2.62 10.64 16.26
CA ILE A 176 -1.28 10.36 16.80
C ILE A 176 -0.39 9.76 15.73
N PHE A 177 -0.86 8.76 14.99
CA PHE A 177 -0.06 8.10 13.95
C PHE A 177 0.22 8.99 12.74
N ILE A 178 -0.69 9.92 12.39
CA ILE A 178 -0.43 10.95 11.39
C ILE A 178 0.70 11.88 11.87
N ARG A 179 0.63 12.36 13.12
CA ARG A 179 1.66 13.22 13.72
C ARG A 179 3.02 12.57 13.88
N LEU A 180 3.08 11.24 13.89
CA LEU A 180 4.33 10.49 13.99
C LEU A 180 5.07 10.46 12.64
N ILE A 181 4.38 10.71 11.53
CA ILE A 181 4.92 10.69 10.16
C ILE A 181 5.28 12.09 9.67
N ASP A 182 4.51 13.10 10.08
CA ASP A 182 4.73 14.52 9.76
C ASP A 182 6.07 15.04 10.32
#